data_AF-A0A953FGE6-F1
#
_entry.id   AF-A0A953FGE6-F1
#
_cell.length_a   1.000
_cell.length_b   1.000
_cell.length_c   1.000
_cell.angle_alpha   90.00
_cell.angle_beta   90.00
_cell.angle_gamma   90.00
#
_symmetry.space_group_name_H-M   'P 1'
#
loop_
_entity.id
_entity.type
_entity.pdbx_description
1 polymer ?
#
loop_
_entity_poly.entity_id
_entity_poly.type
_entity_poly.pdbx_seq_one_letter_code
_entity_poly.pdbx_strand_id
1 'polypeptide(L)'
;MNIGIIGAGPVGMILAAKLQEAGCNVALCERNEVKRNKIMDEGLVLHGTLNSTTRFAKIYASIAELAELDLDYLVFSIKTYSVADALAEAAHLNSPKLMVVAAQNGIDVEEALVPAFGESKILRMVVNYAGNLTAPNTVKVTFFIPPNYIGSINDSHPEKAKELAAVLNQVELHTEAVDSFDLLRRVWHKTILNSSLSALCGVGRLTMAEAVNDSDTAELVEQTIRECVEVAEKEKIVFPDDFVRQCLRYLKKGGDHFPSLAVDLINGRRTEIDHFNAKVVEYGRKHYVRTSLNLSFTNMVKAMSNRNIVYRVPGSTGDVVKRIMDKALADPKAVPGQYKKKNCFLGIDLGSSYSKFCVIDDQGTALFRYFLPTMSNDKQAFKNVMQAINSNFNVQKSCATGYGRKHFIDSDIARTEINCAAAGVSFSLKGEKNIIDIGGEDIKVIRCDKDDTVQNFYMNDKCASGTGAFLSEIAERAGINIGEMSAMAALSTYSKELNSFCTVFAKTEIMNWIFEGMSREDISRGIYISICNRMGKVRLDPGVPTVLIGGVIAHHPYLKELLSEKLKRDMVIAAHPQFTVSYGAAILAMAEYNKPLPEIAVPEAQKN
;
A
#
# COMPACT_ATOMS: atom_id res chain seq x y z
N MET A 1 23.93 -31.76 10.90
CA MET A 1 22.57 -31.96 10.36
C MET A 1 22.40 -31.11 9.11
N ASN A 2 21.81 -31.68 8.06
CA ASN A 2 21.39 -30.99 6.84
C ASN A 2 19.93 -30.54 7.01
N ILE A 3 19.67 -29.24 6.94
CA ILE A 3 18.34 -28.68 7.20
C ILE A 3 17.91 -27.80 6.04
N GLY A 4 16.81 -28.17 5.39
CA GLY A 4 16.13 -27.36 4.39
C GLY A 4 15.18 -26.37 5.06
N ILE A 5 15.19 -25.10 4.64
CA ILE A 5 14.24 -24.09 5.12
C ILE A 5 13.49 -23.51 3.93
N ILE A 6 12.17 -23.73 3.92
CA ILE A 6 11.27 -23.19 2.91
C ILE A 6 10.74 -21.85 3.43
N GLY A 7 11.10 -20.78 2.71
CA GLY A 7 10.63 -19.42 2.93
C GLY A 7 11.58 -18.57 3.78
N ALA A 8 12.23 -17.58 3.19
CA ALA A 8 13.06 -16.63 3.93
C ALA A 8 12.23 -15.48 4.55
N GLY A 9 11.06 -15.75 5.13
CA GLY A 9 10.35 -14.74 5.96
C GLY A 9 11.12 -14.43 7.26
N PRO A 10 10.65 -13.51 8.12
CA PRO A 10 11.29 -13.26 9.41
C PRO A 10 11.53 -14.53 10.24
N VAL A 11 10.54 -15.44 10.29
CA VAL A 11 10.66 -16.72 11.01
C VAL A 11 11.73 -17.61 10.38
N GLY A 12 11.64 -17.86 9.07
CA GLY A 12 12.60 -18.69 8.36
C GLY A 12 14.02 -18.15 8.41
N MET A 13 14.21 -16.84 8.32
CA MET A 13 15.52 -16.20 8.40
C MET A 13 16.13 -16.28 9.81
N ILE A 14 15.33 -16.12 10.87
CA ILE A 14 15.82 -16.29 12.25
C ILE A 14 16.23 -17.75 12.48
N LEU A 15 15.40 -18.72 12.07
CA LEU A 15 15.75 -20.14 12.15
C LEU A 15 16.99 -20.46 11.33
N ALA A 16 17.09 -19.95 10.10
CA ALA A 16 18.23 -20.19 9.22
C ALA A 16 19.53 -19.69 9.82
N ALA A 17 19.57 -18.46 10.32
CA ALA A 17 20.75 -17.92 10.98
C ALA A 17 21.12 -18.72 12.22
N LYS A 18 20.15 -19.02 13.10
CA LYS A 18 20.44 -19.73 14.35
C LYS A 18 20.87 -21.18 14.13
N LEU A 19 20.24 -21.91 13.22
CA LEU A 19 20.66 -23.27 12.89
C LEU A 19 22.06 -23.30 12.24
N GLN A 20 22.37 -22.33 11.39
CA GLN A 20 23.69 -22.20 10.77
C GLN A 20 24.77 -21.79 11.79
N GLU A 21 24.44 -20.90 12.73
CA GLU A 21 25.28 -20.54 13.88
C GLU A 21 25.54 -21.75 14.79
N ALA A 22 24.58 -22.66 14.91
CA ALA A 22 24.71 -23.92 15.66
C ALA A 22 25.51 -25.00 14.90
N GLY A 23 26.09 -24.66 13.75
CA GLY A 23 26.92 -25.57 12.95
C GLY A 23 26.13 -26.53 12.05
N CYS A 24 24.83 -26.31 11.83
CA CYS A 24 24.07 -27.08 10.85
C CYS A 24 24.41 -26.64 9.42
N ASN A 25 24.28 -27.57 8.48
CA ASN A 25 24.33 -27.27 7.05
C ASN A 25 22.93 -26.82 6.61
N VAL A 26 22.71 -25.51 6.54
CA VAL A 26 21.39 -24.93 6.25
C VAL A 26 21.24 -24.62 4.77
N ALA A 27 20.23 -25.22 4.16
CA ALA A 27 19.81 -24.97 2.79
C ALA A 27 18.56 -24.10 2.76
N LEU A 28 18.76 -22.78 2.63
CA LEU A 28 17.68 -21.81 2.58
C LEU A 28 17.12 -21.70 1.15
N CYS A 29 15.81 -21.88 0.99
CA CYS A 29 15.10 -21.72 -0.27
C CYS A 29 14.33 -20.39 -0.31
N GLU A 30 14.64 -19.54 -1.29
CA GLU A 30 14.00 -18.25 -1.51
C GLU A 30 13.80 -18.02 -3.02
N ARG A 31 12.56 -17.86 -3.47
CA ARG A 31 12.24 -17.72 -4.91
C ARG A 31 12.57 -16.33 -5.45
N ASN A 32 12.65 -15.31 -4.60
CA ASN A 32 12.98 -13.94 -5.00
C ASN A 32 14.50 -13.78 -5.27
N GLU A 33 14.87 -13.59 -6.53
CA GLU A 33 16.26 -13.47 -6.98
C GLU A 33 17.02 -12.32 -6.31
N VAL A 34 16.42 -11.12 -6.25
CA VAL A 34 17.04 -9.95 -5.62
C VAL A 34 17.43 -10.25 -4.17
N LYS A 35 16.52 -10.93 -3.45
CA LYS A 35 16.75 -11.30 -2.07
C LYS A 35 17.79 -12.41 -1.91
N ARG A 36 17.76 -13.43 -2.77
CA ARG A 36 18.80 -14.46 -2.80
C ARG A 36 20.19 -13.84 -2.99
N ASN A 37 20.34 -12.99 -4.00
CA ASN A 37 21.62 -12.34 -4.32
C ASN A 37 22.10 -11.50 -3.14
N LYS A 38 21.19 -10.71 -2.53
CA LYS A 38 21.52 -9.91 -1.34
C LYS A 38 22.01 -10.78 -0.16
N ILE A 39 21.35 -11.91 0.10
CA ILE A 39 21.76 -12.84 1.17
C ILE A 39 23.09 -13.52 0.83
N MET A 40 23.32 -13.89 -0.43
CA MET A 40 24.58 -14.50 -0.90
C MET A 40 25.75 -13.53 -0.78
N ASP A 41 25.57 -12.28 -1.21
CA ASP A 41 26.65 -11.28 -1.30
C ASP A 41 27.03 -10.73 0.08
N GLU A 42 26.02 -10.41 0.90
CA GLU A 42 26.22 -9.68 2.16
C GLU A 42 26.03 -10.54 3.41
N GLY A 43 25.51 -11.75 3.26
CA GLY A 43 25.06 -12.59 4.38
C GLY A 43 23.70 -12.16 4.92
N LEU A 44 23.15 -13.00 5.81
CA LEU A 44 21.92 -12.74 6.55
C LEU A 44 22.25 -12.09 7.89
N VAL A 45 21.55 -11.01 8.22
CA VAL A 45 21.76 -10.23 9.45
C VAL A 45 20.52 -10.27 10.31
N LEU A 46 20.68 -10.66 11.57
CA LEU A 46 19.71 -10.48 12.65
C LEU A 46 20.21 -9.35 13.55
N HIS A 47 19.32 -8.43 13.92
CA HIS A 47 19.62 -7.41 14.93
C HIS A 47 18.42 -7.11 15.83
N GLY A 48 18.68 -6.61 17.05
CA GLY A 48 17.63 -6.29 18.04
C GLY A 48 17.74 -7.21 19.25
N THR A 49 16.67 -7.93 19.58
CA THR A 49 16.68 -8.89 20.71
C THR A 49 17.63 -10.05 20.49
N LEU A 50 17.76 -10.51 19.24
CA LEU A 50 18.75 -11.50 18.82
C LEU A 50 19.65 -10.87 17.78
N ASN A 51 20.96 -11.07 17.91
CA ASN A 51 21.96 -10.54 16.99
C ASN A 51 22.74 -11.71 16.39
N SER A 52 22.90 -11.73 15.07
CA SER A 52 23.66 -12.76 14.37
C SER A 52 24.00 -12.25 12.97
N THR A 53 25.15 -12.65 12.43
CA THR A 53 25.50 -12.42 11.02
C THR A 53 26.01 -13.74 10.46
N THR A 54 25.31 -14.24 9.46
CA THR A 54 25.49 -15.61 8.98
C THR A 54 25.63 -15.62 7.47
N ARG A 55 26.53 -16.44 6.94
CA ARG A 55 26.66 -16.69 5.50
C ARG A 55 26.25 -18.10 5.15
N PHE A 56 25.75 -18.26 3.94
CA PHE A 56 25.33 -19.55 3.39
C PHE A 56 26.18 -19.84 2.16
N ALA A 57 26.57 -21.10 1.98
CA ALA A 57 27.36 -21.51 0.81
C ALA A 57 26.54 -21.46 -0.48
N LYS A 58 25.23 -21.75 -0.38
CA LYS A 58 24.27 -21.73 -1.48
C LYS A 58 22.90 -21.33 -0.94
N ILE A 59 22.18 -20.50 -1.70
CA ILE A 59 20.76 -20.22 -1.49
C ILE A 59 20.01 -20.78 -2.70
N TYR A 60 18.99 -21.60 -2.44
CA TYR A 60 18.30 -22.40 -3.44
C TYR A 60 17.14 -21.60 -4.05
N ALA A 61 16.99 -21.67 -5.38
CA ALA A 61 15.97 -20.91 -6.09
C ALA A 61 14.60 -21.63 -6.12
N SER A 62 14.63 -22.96 -5.98
CA SER A 62 13.46 -23.83 -5.93
C SER A 62 13.57 -24.87 -4.81
N ILE A 63 12.43 -25.41 -4.39
CA ILE A 63 12.40 -26.48 -3.37
C ILE A 63 12.93 -27.78 -3.98
N ALA A 64 12.69 -28.00 -5.27
CA ALA A 64 13.18 -29.17 -5.99
C ALA A 64 14.72 -29.31 -5.95
N GLU A 65 15.48 -28.21 -6.00
CA GLU A 65 16.95 -28.24 -5.90
C GLU A 65 17.44 -28.76 -4.54
N LEU A 66 16.59 -28.74 -3.49
CA LEU A 66 16.96 -29.31 -2.19
C LEU A 66 17.11 -30.85 -2.24
N ALA A 67 16.63 -31.50 -3.31
CA ALA A 67 16.79 -32.94 -3.53
C ALA A 67 18.27 -33.36 -3.68
N GLU A 68 19.15 -32.41 -4.00
CA GLU A 68 20.60 -32.63 -4.04
C GLU A 68 21.19 -32.94 -2.65
N LEU A 69 20.43 -32.71 -1.59
CA LEU A 69 20.87 -32.86 -0.20
C LEU A 69 20.18 -34.04 0.50
N ASP A 70 20.96 -34.81 1.27
CA ASP A 70 20.42 -35.79 2.22
C ASP A 70 19.90 -35.07 3.48
N LEU A 71 18.70 -34.50 3.40
CA LEU A 71 18.09 -33.69 4.46
C LEU A 71 17.69 -34.52 5.69
N ASP A 72 18.07 -34.02 6.87
CA ASP A 72 17.56 -34.51 8.17
C ASP A 72 16.22 -33.85 8.50
N TYR A 73 16.10 -32.54 8.25
CA TYR A 73 14.90 -31.76 8.54
C TYR A 73 14.51 -30.84 7.38
N LEU A 74 13.21 -30.68 7.13
CA LEU A 74 12.65 -29.71 6.20
C LEU A 74 11.65 -28.80 6.92
N VAL A 75 11.94 -27.51 7.02
CA VAL A 75 11.15 -26.54 7.78
C VAL A 75 10.24 -25.74 6.85
N PHE A 76 8.94 -25.79 7.09
CA PHE A 76 7.94 -24.92 6.47
C PHE A 76 7.75 -23.66 7.31
N SER A 77 8.26 -22.53 6.81
CA SER A 77 8.15 -21.20 7.45
C SER A 77 7.51 -20.14 6.53
N ILE A 78 6.91 -20.60 5.44
CA ILE A 78 6.05 -19.80 4.55
C ILE A 78 4.66 -19.61 5.13
N LYS A 79 3.95 -18.61 4.60
CA LYS A 79 2.54 -18.38 4.93
C LYS A 79 1.67 -19.59 4.57
N THR A 80 0.68 -19.90 5.40
CA THR A 80 -0.14 -21.12 5.27
C THR A 80 -0.78 -21.28 3.89
N TYR A 81 -1.23 -20.19 3.27
CA TYR A 81 -1.83 -20.20 1.94
C TYR A 81 -0.86 -20.53 0.79
N SER A 82 0.45 -20.59 1.03
CA SER A 82 1.47 -20.98 0.04
C SER A 82 1.93 -22.43 0.21
N VAL A 83 1.41 -23.14 1.23
CA VAL A 83 1.83 -24.51 1.56
C VAL A 83 1.48 -25.49 0.45
N ALA A 84 0.29 -25.38 -0.15
CA ALA A 84 -0.13 -26.24 -1.25
C ALA A 84 0.85 -26.18 -2.44
N ASP A 85 1.25 -24.98 -2.84
CA ASP A 85 2.21 -24.77 -3.93
C ASP A 85 3.61 -25.29 -3.58
N ALA A 86 4.02 -25.14 -2.31
CA ALA A 86 5.30 -25.66 -1.84
C ALA A 86 5.32 -27.19 -1.77
N LEU A 87 4.20 -27.81 -1.39
CA LEU A 87 4.05 -29.27 -1.32
C LEU A 87 4.20 -29.94 -2.68
N ALA A 88 3.74 -29.28 -3.75
CA ALA A 88 3.88 -29.79 -5.12
C ALA A 88 5.35 -30.04 -5.50
N GLU A 89 6.30 -29.27 -4.96
CA GLU A 89 7.74 -29.50 -5.14
C GLU A 89 8.33 -30.36 -4.02
N ALA A 90 7.93 -30.11 -2.77
CA ALA A 90 8.54 -30.72 -1.59
C ALA A 90 8.24 -32.21 -1.43
N ALA A 91 7.12 -32.71 -1.97
CA ALA A 91 6.72 -34.12 -1.82
C ALA A 91 7.78 -35.09 -2.37
N HIS A 92 8.54 -34.68 -3.39
CA HIS A 92 9.62 -35.49 -3.97
C HIS A 92 10.86 -35.62 -3.06
N LEU A 93 10.96 -34.82 -2.00
CA LEU A 93 12.06 -34.86 -1.02
C LEU A 93 11.84 -35.92 0.07
N ASN A 94 10.70 -36.61 0.08
CA ASN A 94 10.30 -37.52 1.15
C ASN A 94 11.21 -38.77 1.20
N SER A 95 12.22 -38.74 2.06
CA SER A 95 13.10 -39.88 2.35
C SER A 95 12.72 -40.55 3.68
N PRO A 96 13.12 -41.81 3.95
CA PRO A 96 12.86 -42.47 5.24
C PRO A 96 13.40 -41.72 6.46
N LYS A 97 14.48 -40.95 6.28
CA LYS A 97 15.20 -40.22 7.32
C LYS A 97 14.61 -38.84 7.62
N LEU A 98 13.97 -38.21 6.62
CA LEU A 98 13.52 -36.83 6.68
C LEU A 98 12.42 -36.61 7.73
N MET A 99 12.59 -35.62 8.59
CA MET A 99 11.53 -35.04 9.43
C MET A 99 11.07 -33.70 8.86
N VAL A 100 9.78 -33.39 8.97
CA VAL A 100 9.21 -32.15 8.44
C VAL A 100 8.68 -31.29 9.58
N VAL A 101 9.10 -30.02 9.64
CA VAL A 101 8.75 -29.10 10.73
C VAL A 101 7.76 -28.06 10.24
N ALA A 102 6.55 -28.04 10.79
CA ALA A 102 5.58 -26.96 10.61
C ALA A 102 5.84 -25.83 11.61
N ALA A 103 6.43 -24.72 11.17
CA ALA A 103 6.78 -23.57 12.00
C ALA A 103 5.80 -22.38 11.85
N GLN A 104 4.68 -22.57 11.15
CA GLN A 104 3.66 -21.52 10.96
C GLN A 104 2.86 -21.23 12.24
N ASN A 105 2.13 -20.12 12.25
CA ASN A 105 1.15 -19.83 13.29
C ASN A 105 -0.21 -20.44 12.94
N GLY A 106 -1.02 -20.72 13.97
CA GLY A 106 -2.40 -21.15 13.80
C GLY A 106 -2.61 -22.63 14.12
N ILE A 107 -3.88 -23.02 14.09
CA ILE A 107 -4.38 -24.36 14.36
C ILE A 107 -4.39 -25.18 13.05
N ASP A 108 -4.06 -26.47 13.17
CA ASP A 108 -4.08 -27.49 12.10
C ASP A 108 -3.23 -27.17 10.86
N VAL A 109 -2.15 -26.39 11.01
CA VAL A 109 -1.28 -26.06 9.87
C VAL A 109 -0.44 -27.25 9.43
N GLU A 110 -0.14 -28.14 10.37
CA GLU A 110 0.55 -29.42 10.21
C GLU A 110 -0.24 -30.42 9.37
N GLU A 111 -1.58 -30.40 9.44
CA GLU A 111 -2.47 -31.34 8.74
C GLU A 111 -2.30 -31.26 7.22
N ALA A 112 -1.96 -30.08 6.70
CA ALA A 112 -1.69 -29.89 5.28
C ALA A 112 -0.48 -30.71 4.78
N LEU A 113 0.47 -31.04 5.68
CA LEU A 113 1.70 -31.76 5.35
C LEU A 113 1.54 -33.28 5.41
N VAL A 114 0.57 -33.77 6.21
CA VAL A 114 0.35 -35.20 6.46
C VAL A 114 0.15 -36.02 5.17
N PRO A 115 -0.65 -35.58 4.17
CA PRO A 115 -0.84 -36.37 2.95
C PRO A 115 0.43 -36.62 2.14
N ALA A 116 1.43 -35.72 2.23
CA ALA A 116 2.66 -35.83 1.45
C ALA A 116 3.78 -36.58 2.19
N PHE A 117 3.89 -36.42 3.50
CA PHE A 117 5.02 -36.93 4.28
C PHE A 117 4.66 -38.06 5.24
N GLY A 118 3.38 -38.19 5.61
CA GLY A 118 2.90 -39.11 6.63
C GLY A 118 3.03 -38.52 8.03
N GLU A 119 2.05 -38.83 8.88
CA GLU A 119 1.86 -38.23 10.21
C GLU A 119 3.08 -38.42 11.13
N SER A 120 3.71 -39.60 11.11
CA SER A 120 4.87 -39.91 11.96
C SER A 120 6.07 -38.98 11.69
N LYS A 121 6.21 -38.42 10.49
CA LYS A 121 7.34 -37.57 10.12
C LYS A 121 7.15 -36.09 10.45
N ILE A 122 5.97 -35.70 10.93
CA ILE A 122 5.65 -34.29 11.17
C ILE A 122 6.00 -33.87 12.59
N LEU A 123 6.79 -32.82 12.70
CA LEU A 123 7.03 -32.06 13.91
C LEU A 123 6.30 -30.73 13.82
N ARG A 124 5.72 -30.29 14.93
CA ARG A 124 5.08 -28.97 15.05
C ARG A 124 5.93 -28.08 15.94
N MET A 125 6.23 -26.86 15.47
CA MET A 125 6.97 -25.86 16.24
C MET A 125 6.11 -24.62 16.55
N VAL A 126 6.01 -24.29 17.84
CA VAL A 126 5.37 -23.07 18.35
C VAL A 126 6.45 -22.02 18.63
N VAL A 127 6.57 -21.07 17.71
CA VAL A 127 7.61 -20.01 17.73
C VAL A 127 7.24 -18.83 18.65
N ASN A 128 8.06 -18.44 19.63
CA ASN A 128 7.77 -17.30 20.52
C ASN A 128 8.70 -16.11 20.31
N TYR A 129 9.19 -15.93 19.09
CA TYR A 129 9.85 -14.70 18.65
C TYR A 129 9.12 -14.08 17.46
N ALA A 130 9.40 -12.81 17.21
CA ALA A 130 8.97 -12.11 16.01
C ALA A 130 10.06 -11.17 15.51
N GLY A 131 9.93 -10.76 14.25
CA GLY A 131 10.81 -9.79 13.65
C GLY A 131 10.20 -9.18 12.40
N ASN A 132 10.78 -8.06 11.98
CA ASN A 132 10.42 -7.34 10.78
C ASN A 132 11.59 -7.31 9.81
N LEU A 133 11.32 -7.51 8.51
CA LEU A 133 12.33 -7.31 7.47
C LEU A 133 12.62 -5.82 7.34
N THR A 134 13.87 -5.42 7.60
CA THR A 134 14.36 -4.05 7.38
C THR A 134 15.12 -3.92 6.06
N ALA A 135 15.65 -5.05 5.55
CA ALA A 135 16.21 -5.21 4.22
C ALA A 135 15.98 -6.65 3.71
N PRO A 136 16.21 -6.98 2.43
CA PRO A 136 16.00 -8.33 1.91
C PRO A 136 16.78 -9.41 2.69
N ASN A 137 17.97 -9.09 3.19
CA ASN A 137 18.82 -9.98 3.98
C ASN A 137 18.84 -9.66 5.48
N THR A 138 18.06 -8.69 5.96
CA THR A 138 18.13 -8.21 7.36
C THR A 138 16.79 -8.30 8.07
N VAL A 139 16.78 -8.93 9.24
CA VAL A 139 15.63 -9.00 10.15
C VAL A 139 15.93 -8.25 11.44
N LYS A 140 15.09 -7.26 11.76
CA LYS A 140 15.01 -6.68 13.11
C LYS A 140 14.18 -7.62 13.98
N VAL A 141 14.81 -8.38 14.85
CA VAL A 141 14.14 -9.24 15.84
C VAL A 141 13.54 -8.33 16.92
N THR A 142 12.21 -8.27 16.98
CA THR A 142 11.47 -7.33 17.82
C THR A 142 11.33 -7.84 19.25
N PHE A 143 11.13 -9.14 19.40
CA PHE A 143 11.11 -9.80 20.69
C PHE A 143 11.43 -11.30 20.54
N PHE A 144 11.88 -11.89 21.64
CA PHE A 144 11.89 -13.33 21.86
C PHE A 144 11.48 -13.58 23.30
N ILE A 145 10.40 -14.34 23.49
CA ILE A 145 9.87 -14.73 24.79
C ILE A 145 10.09 -16.23 24.91
N PRO A 146 11.23 -16.67 25.46
CA PRO A 146 11.55 -18.09 25.55
C PRO A 146 10.59 -18.84 26.49
N PRO A 147 10.43 -20.16 26.29
CA PRO A 147 10.99 -20.97 25.19
C PRO A 147 10.09 -20.96 23.94
N ASN A 148 10.65 -21.35 22.78
CA ASN A 148 9.86 -21.97 21.72
C ASN A 148 9.48 -23.39 22.13
N TYR A 149 8.46 -23.99 21.51
CA TYR A 149 8.11 -25.40 21.75
C TYR A 149 8.18 -26.19 20.45
N ILE A 150 8.60 -27.45 20.52
CA ILE A 150 8.57 -28.39 19.39
C ILE A 150 8.13 -29.79 19.86
N GLY A 151 7.33 -30.48 19.07
CA GLY A 151 6.88 -31.84 19.39
C GLY A 151 6.55 -32.65 18.14
N SER A 152 6.57 -33.97 18.28
CA SER A 152 6.03 -34.90 17.26
C SER A 152 4.51 -34.88 17.37
N ILE A 153 3.79 -34.68 16.27
CA ILE A 153 2.33 -34.47 16.34
C ILE A 153 1.56 -35.69 16.89
N ASN A 154 2.15 -36.88 16.78
CA ASN A 154 1.60 -38.14 17.27
C ASN A 154 2.58 -38.94 18.16
N ASP A 155 3.62 -38.29 18.69
CA ASP A 155 4.65 -38.91 19.53
C ASP A 155 5.41 -40.11 18.90
N SER A 156 5.41 -40.26 17.57
CA SER A 156 6.21 -41.30 16.89
C SER A 156 7.72 -41.09 17.02
N HIS A 157 8.16 -39.82 17.01
CA HIS A 157 9.59 -39.45 17.02
C HIS A 157 9.92 -38.31 18.01
N PRO A 158 9.64 -38.46 19.32
CA PRO A 158 9.91 -37.43 20.32
C PRO A 158 11.42 -37.14 20.48
N GLU A 159 12.28 -38.12 20.17
CA GLU A 159 13.73 -37.95 20.12
C GLU A 159 14.17 -36.94 19.05
N LYS A 160 13.47 -36.87 17.91
CA LYS A 160 13.78 -35.92 16.83
C LYS A 160 13.42 -34.48 17.20
N ALA A 161 12.36 -34.29 17.99
CA ALA A 161 12.04 -32.99 18.57
C ALA A 161 13.10 -32.55 19.60
N LYS A 162 13.54 -33.47 20.47
CA LYS A 162 14.61 -33.24 21.46
C LYS A 162 15.95 -32.90 20.80
N GLU A 163 16.31 -33.60 19.73
CA GLU A 163 17.51 -33.36 18.94
C GLU A 163 17.53 -31.91 18.40
N LEU A 164 16.47 -31.49 17.69
CA LEU A 164 16.40 -30.15 17.12
C LEU A 164 16.34 -29.05 18.20
N ALA A 165 15.62 -29.29 19.30
CA ALA A 165 15.58 -28.38 20.45
C ALA A 165 16.97 -28.20 21.07
N ALA A 166 17.74 -29.28 21.25
CA ALA A 166 19.09 -29.24 21.79
C ALA A 166 20.04 -28.42 20.91
N VAL A 167 19.95 -28.54 19.58
CA VAL A 167 20.72 -27.72 18.64
C VAL A 167 20.40 -26.23 18.78
N LEU A 168 19.12 -25.87 18.81
CA LEU A 168 18.70 -24.46 18.94
C LEU A 168 19.08 -23.85 20.31
N ASN A 169 19.11 -24.67 21.36
CA ASN A 169 19.54 -24.26 22.70
C ASN A 169 21.04 -23.90 22.77
N GLN A 170 21.87 -24.34 21.81
CA GLN A 170 23.30 -23.98 21.76
C GLN A 170 23.53 -22.53 21.31
N VAL A 171 22.53 -21.87 20.72
CA VAL A 171 22.65 -20.56 20.05
C VAL A 171 21.62 -19.54 20.53
N GLU A 172 21.27 -19.61 21.82
CA GLU A 172 20.37 -18.69 22.51
C GLU A 172 18.93 -18.66 21.96
N LEU A 173 18.54 -19.63 21.12
CA LEU A 173 17.17 -19.79 20.64
C LEU A 173 16.44 -20.83 21.49
N HIS A 174 16.26 -20.51 22.78
CA HIS A 174 15.77 -21.47 23.77
C HIS A 174 14.48 -22.17 23.31
N THR A 175 14.51 -23.50 23.23
CA THR A 175 13.46 -24.34 22.67
C THR A 175 13.28 -25.59 23.54
N GLU A 176 12.03 -25.90 23.89
CA GLU A 176 11.66 -27.07 24.66
C GLU A 176 10.97 -28.11 23.79
N ALA A 177 11.36 -29.38 23.95
CA ALA A 177 10.68 -30.51 23.32
C ALA A 177 9.54 -30.99 24.22
N VAL A 178 8.33 -31.10 23.67
CA VAL A 178 7.10 -31.45 24.40
C VAL A 178 6.38 -32.63 23.73
N ASP A 179 5.51 -33.30 24.49
CA ASP A 179 4.61 -34.32 23.95
C ASP A 179 3.46 -33.70 23.13
N SER A 180 2.76 -34.53 22.36
CA SER A 180 1.64 -34.12 21.51
C SER A 180 0.51 -33.38 22.26
N PHE A 181 0.26 -33.73 23.53
CA PHE A 181 -0.80 -33.10 24.33
C PHE A 181 -0.42 -31.69 24.79
N ASP A 182 0.78 -31.48 25.33
CA ASP A 182 1.24 -30.13 25.67
C ASP A 182 1.45 -29.30 24.41
N LEU A 183 1.96 -29.90 23.33
CA LEU A 183 2.11 -29.24 22.03
C LEU A 183 0.79 -28.62 21.55
N LEU A 184 -0.29 -29.41 21.54
CA LEU A 184 -1.62 -28.93 21.18
C LEU A 184 -2.07 -27.77 22.07
N ARG A 185 -1.86 -27.89 23.39
CA ARG A 185 -2.16 -26.81 24.36
C ARG A 185 -1.39 -25.52 24.04
N ARG A 186 -0.09 -25.62 23.67
CA ARG A 186 0.73 -24.46 23.29
C ARG A 186 0.26 -23.83 21.97
N VAL A 187 -0.10 -24.64 20.97
CA VAL A 187 -0.66 -24.17 19.70
C VAL A 187 -1.94 -23.37 19.92
N TRP A 188 -2.85 -23.90 20.75
CA TRP A 188 -4.10 -23.22 21.09
C TRP A 188 -3.86 -21.95 21.89
N HIS A 189 -3.04 -21.98 22.94
CA HIS A 189 -2.72 -20.77 23.72
C HIS A 189 -2.22 -19.64 22.80
N LYS A 190 -1.26 -19.93 21.92
CA LYS A 190 -0.73 -18.92 21.00
C LYS A 190 -1.78 -18.43 20.01
N THR A 191 -2.64 -19.33 19.51
CA THR A 191 -3.70 -18.96 18.56
C THR A 191 -4.78 -18.10 19.23
N ILE A 192 -5.12 -18.37 20.50
CA ILE A 192 -6.04 -17.54 21.29
C ILE A 192 -5.56 -16.09 21.36
N LEU A 193 -4.26 -15.88 21.66
CA LEU A 193 -3.64 -14.55 21.70
C LEU A 193 -3.67 -13.87 20.32
N ASN A 194 -3.40 -14.61 19.24
CA ASN A 194 -3.42 -14.07 17.89
C ASN A 194 -4.85 -13.71 17.44
N SER A 195 -5.84 -14.57 17.72
CA SER A 195 -7.24 -14.41 17.33
C SER A 195 -7.90 -13.21 18.03
N SER A 196 -7.54 -12.95 19.29
CA SER A 196 -8.13 -11.85 20.05
C SER A 196 -7.64 -10.47 19.62
N LEU A 197 -6.39 -10.35 19.18
CA LEU A 197 -5.78 -9.06 18.90
C LEU A 197 -5.55 -8.80 17.41
N SER A 198 -5.14 -9.80 16.62
CA SER A 198 -4.63 -9.55 15.27
C SER A 198 -5.69 -9.10 14.28
N ALA A 199 -6.87 -9.72 14.33
CA ALA A 199 -7.98 -9.34 13.47
C ALA A 199 -8.56 -7.97 13.86
N LEU A 200 -8.71 -7.71 15.17
CA LEU A 200 -9.15 -6.42 15.70
C LEU A 200 -8.21 -5.29 15.27
N CYS A 201 -6.90 -5.45 15.48
CA CYS A 201 -5.88 -4.48 15.03
C CYS A 201 -5.96 -4.24 13.51
N GLY A 202 -6.18 -5.29 12.72
CA GLY A 202 -6.28 -5.18 11.26
C GLY A 202 -7.54 -4.42 10.79
N VAL A 203 -8.69 -4.71 11.40
CA VAL A 203 -9.97 -4.09 11.05
C VAL A 203 -10.02 -2.64 11.56
N GLY A 204 -9.64 -2.42 12.81
CA GLY A 204 -9.64 -1.11 13.46
C GLY A 204 -8.45 -0.21 13.08
N ARG A 205 -7.44 -0.75 12.41
CA ARG A 205 -6.15 -0.07 12.13
C ARG A 205 -5.48 0.45 13.41
N LEU A 206 -5.50 -0.37 14.45
CA LEU A 206 -4.91 -0.08 15.75
C LEU A 206 -3.60 -0.86 15.94
N THR A 207 -2.62 -0.26 16.61
CA THR A 207 -1.47 -0.99 17.13
C THR A 207 -1.91 -1.90 18.28
N MET A 208 -1.07 -2.87 18.65
CA MET A 208 -1.36 -3.74 19.80
C MET A 208 -1.56 -2.94 21.09
N ALA A 209 -0.78 -1.87 21.27
CA ALA A 209 -0.88 -1.00 22.45
C ALA A 209 -2.20 -0.21 22.43
N GLU A 210 -2.61 0.34 21.29
CA GLU A 210 -3.88 1.07 21.16
C GLU A 210 -5.08 0.16 21.47
N ALA A 211 -5.11 -1.05 20.87
CA ALA A 211 -6.23 -1.98 21.00
C ALA A 211 -6.40 -2.60 22.40
N VAL A 212 -5.36 -2.58 23.25
CA VAL A 212 -5.42 -3.14 24.61
C VAL A 212 -5.61 -2.06 25.68
N ASN A 213 -5.26 -0.80 25.37
CA ASN A 213 -5.37 0.31 26.32
C ASN A 213 -6.67 1.12 26.18
N ASP A 214 -7.40 0.96 25.08
CA ASP A 214 -8.75 1.49 24.93
C ASP A 214 -9.79 0.53 25.56
N SER A 215 -10.76 1.07 26.31
CA SER A 215 -11.69 0.26 27.11
C SER A 215 -12.62 -0.60 26.26
N ASP A 216 -13.11 -0.04 25.16
CA ASP A 216 -14.11 -0.68 24.30
C ASP A 216 -13.46 -1.82 23.51
N THR A 217 -12.26 -1.60 23.01
CA THR A 217 -11.48 -2.62 22.31
C THR A 217 -10.91 -3.68 23.25
N ALA A 218 -10.52 -3.33 24.47
CA ALA A 218 -10.08 -4.30 25.47
C ALA A 218 -11.20 -5.29 25.87
N GLU A 219 -12.45 -4.83 25.95
CA GLU A 219 -13.60 -5.70 26.17
C GLU A 219 -13.77 -6.72 25.03
N LEU A 220 -13.64 -6.27 23.77
CA LEU A 220 -13.68 -7.16 22.60
C LEU A 220 -12.57 -8.21 22.63
N VAL A 221 -11.35 -7.82 23.05
CA VAL A 221 -10.23 -8.75 23.23
C VAL A 221 -10.57 -9.82 24.26
N GLU A 222 -11.06 -9.44 25.44
CA GLU A 222 -11.44 -10.37 26.50
C GLU A 222 -12.54 -11.34 26.05
N GLN A 223 -13.61 -10.84 25.45
CA GLN A 223 -14.73 -11.67 24.98
C GLN A 223 -14.28 -12.62 23.87
N THR A 224 -13.40 -12.18 22.97
CA THR A 224 -12.83 -13.05 21.93
C THR A 224 -11.98 -14.16 22.55
N ILE A 225 -11.18 -13.88 23.59
CA ILE A 225 -10.41 -14.90 24.33
C ILE A 225 -11.37 -15.92 24.94
N ARG A 226 -12.45 -15.47 25.60
CA ARG A 226 -13.45 -16.34 26.23
C ARG A 226 -14.10 -17.30 25.23
N GLU A 227 -14.53 -16.80 24.06
CA GLU A 227 -15.05 -17.65 22.99
C GLU A 227 -14.02 -18.74 22.60
N CYS A 228 -12.74 -18.38 22.47
CA CYS A 228 -11.73 -19.36 22.09
C CYS A 228 -11.49 -20.41 23.20
N VAL A 229 -11.49 -20.01 24.47
CA VAL A 229 -11.31 -20.92 25.62
C VAL A 229 -12.47 -21.89 25.72
N GLU A 230 -13.72 -21.43 25.57
CA GLU A 230 -14.90 -22.29 25.58
C GLU A 230 -14.83 -23.36 24.48
N VAL A 231 -14.38 -22.97 23.28
CA VAL A 231 -14.17 -23.92 22.17
C VAL A 231 -13.03 -24.90 22.48
N ALA A 232 -11.91 -24.43 23.04
CA ALA A 232 -10.76 -25.26 23.39
C ALA A 232 -11.13 -26.33 24.44
N GLU A 233 -11.94 -25.97 25.43
CA GLU A 233 -12.43 -26.90 26.45
C GLU A 233 -13.25 -28.05 25.84
N LYS A 234 -14.04 -27.79 24.79
CA LYS A 234 -14.78 -28.84 24.07
C LYS A 234 -13.87 -29.77 23.27
N GLU A 235 -12.70 -29.29 22.87
CA GLU A 235 -11.60 -30.10 22.33
C GLU A 235 -10.74 -30.75 23.43
N LYS A 236 -11.18 -30.70 24.71
CA LYS A 236 -10.48 -31.23 25.88
C LYS A 236 -9.12 -30.58 26.15
N ILE A 237 -8.92 -29.36 25.65
CA ILE A 237 -7.73 -28.55 25.90
C ILE A 237 -8.05 -27.63 27.06
N VAL A 238 -7.54 -28.01 28.23
CA VAL A 238 -7.84 -27.33 29.50
C VAL A 238 -6.75 -26.30 29.81
N PHE A 239 -7.18 -25.09 30.16
CA PHE A 239 -6.34 -24.03 30.69
C PHE A 239 -6.67 -23.75 32.16
N PRO A 240 -5.75 -23.15 32.93
CA PRO A 240 -6.03 -22.74 34.32
C PRO A 240 -7.18 -21.73 34.44
N ASP A 241 -7.86 -21.68 35.60
CA ASP A 241 -8.99 -20.78 35.84
C ASP A 241 -8.66 -19.28 35.63
N ASP A 242 -7.40 -18.88 35.86
CA ASP A 242 -6.94 -17.51 35.67
C ASP A 242 -6.39 -17.23 34.25
N PHE A 243 -6.51 -18.17 33.31
CA PHE A 243 -5.91 -18.10 31.98
C PHE A 243 -6.32 -16.85 31.18
N VAL A 244 -7.60 -16.46 31.22
CA VAL A 244 -8.06 -15.23 30.54
C VAL A 244 -7.32 -14.01 31.09
N ARG A 245 -7.13 -13.93 32.42
CA ARG A 245 -6.37 -12.85 33.06
C ARG A 245 -4.89 -12.91 32.70
N GLN A 246 -4.32 -14.11 32.55
CA GLN A 246 -2.94 -14.28 32.08
C GLN A 246 -2.78 -13.76 30.64
N CYS A 247 -3.70 -14.10 29.74
CA CYS A 247 -3.71 -13.60 28.37
C CYS A 247 -3.78 -12.07 28.32
N LEU A 248 -4.71 -11.45 29.06
CA LEU A 248 -4.83 -9.99 29.11
C LEU A 248 -3.56 -9.31 29.67
N ARG A 249 -2.96 -9.87 30.72
CA ARG A 249 -1.68 -9.37 31.26
C ARG A 249 -0.54 -9.50 30.26
N TYR A 250 -0.52 -10.57 29.48
CA TYR A 250 0.47 -10.77 28.42
C TYR A 250 0.28 -9.75 27.28
N LEU A 251 -0.94 -9.59 26.79
CA LEU A 251 -1.25 -8.66 25.68
C LEU A 251 -1.00 -7.19 26.06
N LYS A 252 -1.18 -6.82 27.34
CA LYS A 252 -0.82 -5.48 27.85
C LYS A 252 0.67 -5.14 27.76
N LYS A 253 1.54 -6.14 27.61
CA LYS A 253 2.97 -5.93 27.35
C LYS A 253 3.28 -5.75 25.86
N GLY A 254 2.27 -5.83 24.99
CA GLY A 254 2.40 -5.60 23.56
C GLY A 254 2.91 -4.19 23.28
N GLY A 255 3.94 -4.08 22.44
CA GLY A 255 4.51 -2.78 22.05
C GLY A 255 3.65 -2.04 21.02
N ASP A 256 4.02 -0.79 20.73
CA ASP A 256 3.35 0.07 19.75
C ASP A 256 3.68 -0.32 18.30
N HIS A 257 3.13 -1.47 17.87
CA HIS A 257 3.30 -2.01 16.53
C HIS A 257 2.09 -2.86 16.13
N PHE A 258 1.93 -3.08 14.83
CA PHE A 258 0.87 -3.93 14.30
C PHE A 258 1.26 -5.42 14.36
N PRO A 259 0.33 -6.32 14.73
CA PRO A 259 0.56 -7.76 14.65
C PRO A 259 0.58 -8.24 13.18
N SER A 260 1.21 -9.38 12.91
CA SER A 260 1.51 -9.85 11.55
C SER A 260 0.32 -9.92 10.60
N LEU A 261 -0.84 -10.43 11.05
CA LEU A 261 -2.05 -10.48 10.24
C LEU A 261 -2.61 -9.09 9.96
N ALA A 262 -2.54 -8.16 10.93
CA ALA A 262 -2.96 -6.77 10.71
C ALA A 262 -2.06 -6.08 9.67
N VAL A 263 -0.74 -6.29 9.75
CA VAL A 263 0.21 -5.79 8.74
C VAL A 263 -0.15 -6.34 7.35
N ASP A 264 -0.47 -7.63 7.24
CA ASP A 264 -0.88 -8.22 5.96
C ASP A 264 -2.19 -7.60 5.45
N LEU A 265 -3.21 -7.47 6.30
CA LEU A 265 -4.50 -6.90 5.93
C LEU A 265 -4.40 -5.43 5.48
N ILE A 266 -3.68 -4.61 6.25
CA ILE A 266 -3.48 -3.17 5.99
C ILE A 266 -2.71 -2.97 4.67
N ASN A 267 -1.72 -3.83 4.38
CA ASN A 267 -0.98 -3.82 3.12
C ASN A 267 -1.69 -4.58 1.98
N GLY A 268 -2.96 -4.93 2.17
CA GLY A 268 -3.80 -5.63 1.19
C GLY A 268 -3.32 -7.03 0.81
N ARG A 269 -2.43 -7.66 1.60
CA ARG A 269 -1.95 -9.03 1.40
C ARG A 269 -2.97 -10.05 1.87
N ARG A 270 -2.88 -11.27 1.32
CA ARG A 270 -3.66 -12.41 1.82
C ARG A 270 -3.26 -12.67 3.27
N THR A 271 -4.26 -12.91 4.11
CA THR A 271 -4.09 -13.12 5.55
C THR A 271 -4.18 -14.61 5.91
N GLU A 272 -3.74 -14.94 7.12
CA GLU A 272 -3.81 -16.30 7.69
C GLU A 272 -5.03 -16.48 8.60
N ILE A 273 -6.07 -15.64 8.41
CA ILE A 273 -7.29 -15.64 9.24
C ILE A 273 -7.97 -17.01 9.30
N ASP A 274 -7.80 -17.81 8.24
CA ASP A 274 -8.33 -19.16 8.12
C ASP A 274 -7.79 -20.13 9.16
N HIS A 275 -6.59 -19.87 9.71
CA HIS A 275 -5.96 -20.71 10.74
C HIS A 275 -6.01 -20.10 12.14
N PHE A 276 -6.61 -18.91 12.29
CA PHE A 276 -6.82 -18.21 13.56
C PHE A 276 -8.30 -18.25 13.93
N ASN A 277 -9.01 -17.12 13.82
CA ASN A 277 -10.41 -16.99 14.18
C ASN A 277 -11.30 -17.97 13.41
N ALA A 278 -11.02 -18.25 12.13
CA ALA A 278 -11.87 -19.15 11.35
C ALA A 278 -11.81 -20.60 11.86
N LYS A 279 -10.64 -21.05 12.35
CA LYS A 279 -10.50 -22.36 12.97
C LYS A 279 -11.27 -22.43 14.29
N VAL A 280 -11.22 -21.39 15.10
CA VAL A 280 -12.06 -21.30 16.31
C VAL A 280 -13.56 -21.37 15.95
N VAL A 281 -13.98 -20.73 14.86
CA VAL A 281 -15.37 -20.82 14.35
C VAL A 281 -15.72 -22.23 13.87
N GLU A 282 -14.81 -22.90 13.15
CA GLU A 282 -14.97 -24.27 12.67
C GLU A 282 -15.18 -25.25 13.84
N TYR A 283 -14.29 -25.21 14.84
CA TYR A 283 -14.40 -26.03 16.05
C TYR A 283 -15.61 -25.64 16.91
N GLY A 284 -15.96 -24.36 16.99
CA GLY A 284 -17.18 -23.91 17.65
C GLY A 284 -18.43 -24.52 17.02
N ARG A 285 -18.51 -24.54 15.68
CA ARG A 285 -19.61 -25.20 14.95
C ARG A 285 -19.65 -26.71 15.19
N LYS A 286 -18.48 -27.37 15.21
CA LYS A 286 -18.36 -28.80 15.52
C LYS A 286 -18.98 -29.15 16.89
N HIS A 287 -18.85 -28.24 17.87
CA HIS A 287 -19.32 -28.45 19.24
C HIS A 287 -20.58 -27.66 19.63
N TYR A 288 -21.24 -27.02 18.67
CA TYR A 288 -22.40 -26.16 18.93
C TYR A 288 -22.12 -25.00 19.91
N VAL A 289 -20.87 -24.54 19.98
CA VAL A 289 -20.44 -23.36 20.74
C VAL A 289 -20.53 -22.12 19.86
N ARG A 290 -21.15 -21.06 20.39
CA ARG A 290 -21.34 -19.80 19.66
C ARG A 290 -20.05 -18.96 19.68
N THR A 291 -19.55 -18.63 18.50
CA THR A 291 -18.29 -17.88 18.29
C THR A 291 -18.53 -16.60 17.50
N SER A 292 -19.44 -15.74 17.99
CA SER A 292 -19.92 -14.59 17.24
C SER A 292 -18.85 -13.54 16.94
N LEU A 293 -17.95 -13.26 17.89
CA LEU A 293 -16.85 -12.32 17.67
C LEU A 293 -15.81 -12.89 16.72
N ASN A 294 -15.38 -14.14 16.93
CA ASN A 294 -14.46 -14.81 16.01
C ASN A 294 -15.04 -14.91 14.58
N LEU A 295 -16.34 -15.19 14.44
CA LEU A 295 -17.03 -15.20 13.15
C LEU A 295 -17.05 -13.81 12.51
N SER A 296 -17.36 -12.78 13.29
CA SER A 296 -17.42 -11.40 12.81
C SER A 296 -16.04 -10.94 12.32
N PHE A 297 -14.99 -11.15 13.11
CA PHE A 297 -13.61 -10.86 12.71
C PHE A 297 -13.18 -11.67 11.49
N THR A 298 -13.49 -12.96 11.43
CA THR A 298 -13.21 -13.80 10.27
C THR A 298 -13.84 -13.20 9.00
N ASN A 299 -15.13 -12.87 9.06
CA ASN A 299 -15.87 -12.36 7.92
C ASN A 299 -15.40 -10.96 7.50
N MET A 300 -15.11 -10.07 8.45
CA MET A 300 -14.59 -8.73 8.15
C MET A 300 -13.22 -8.80 7.51
N VAL A 301 -12.28 -9.57 8.10
CA VAL A 301 -10.94 -9.75 7.53
C VAL A 301 -11.01 -10.40 6.15
N LYS A 302 -11.87 -11.41 5.95
CA LYS A 302 -12.08 -12.01 4.63
C LYS A 302 -12.70 -11.03 3.64
N ALA A 303 -13.70 -10.23 4.03
CA ALA A 303 -14.33 -9.25 3.15
C ALA A 303 -13.34 -8.15 2.74
N MET A 304 -12.52 -7.67 3.67
CA MET A 304 -11.45 -6.71 3.41
C MET A 304 -10.33 -7.32 2.55
N SER A 305 -9.93 -8.56 2.85
CA SER A 305 -8.94 -9.29 2.04
C SER A 305 -9.47 -9.57 0.63
N ASN A 306 -10.76 -9.90 0.47
CA ASN A 306 -11.40 -10.19 -0.82
C ASN A 306 -11.61 -8.92 -1.64
N ARG A 307 -11.99 -7.79 -1.01
CA ARG A 307 -11.91 -6.47 -1.66
C ARG A 307 -10.51 -6.24 -2.24
N ASN A 308 -9.47 -6.68 -1.53
CA ASN A 308 -8.08 -6.57 -1.95
C ASN A 308 -7.64 -7.66 -2.96
N ILE A 309 -8.24 -8.86 -2.96
CA ILE A 309 -7.98 -9.96 -3.91
C ILE A 309 -8.63 -9.71 -5.27
N VAL A 310 -9.76 -8.98 -5.34
CA VAL A 310 -10.29 -8.47 -6.61
C VAL A 310 -9.22 -7.64 -7.35
N TYR A 311 -8.27 -7.04 -6.63
CA TYR A 311 -7.11 -6.35 -7.19
C TYR A 311 -5.87 -7.23 -7.45
N ARG A 312 -5.89 -8.55 -7.20
CA ARG A 312 -4.68 -9.42 -7.19
C ARG A 312 -4.76 -10.77 -7.93
N VAL A 313 -5.86 -11.17 -8.56
CA VAL A 313 -5.88 -12.44 -9.33
C VAL A 313 -5.09 -12.27 -10.65
N PRO A 314 -4.09 -13.11 -10.96
CA PRO A 314 -3.50 -13.18 -12.30
C PRO A 314 -4.58 -13.70 -13.26
N GLY A 315 -5.04 -12.81 -14.14
CA GLY A 315 -6.30 -12.95 -14.89
C GLY A 315 -7.24 -11.76 -14.65
N SER A 316 -7.37 -11.29 -13.40
CA SER A 316 -8.06 -10.04 -13.06
C SER A 316 -7.20 -8.79 -13.19
N THR A 317 -5.89 -8.93 -13.45
CA THR A 317 -5.10 -7.82 -14.01
C THR A 317 -5.74 -7.36 -15.32
N GLY A 318 -6.27 -8.29 -16.12
CA GLY A 318 -7.14 -7.98 -17.25
C GLY A 318 -8.35 -7.15 -16.83
N ASP A 319 -9.08 -7.52 -15.78
CA ASP A 319 -10.27 -6.79 -15.32
C ASP A 319 -9.96 -5.41 -14.70
N VAL A 320 -8.88 -5.28 -13.93
CA VAL A 320 -8.48 -3.99 -13.34
C VAL A 320 -7.93 -3.07 -14.42
N VAL A 321 -7.04 -3.58 -15.28
CA VAL A 321 -6.55 -2.83 -16.44
C VAL A 321 -7.73 -2.45 -17.33
N LYS A 322 -8.65 -3.38 -17.62
CA LYS A 322 -9.86 -3.12 -18.39
C LYS A 322 -10.73 -2.05 -17.73
N ARG A 323 -11.01 -2.13 -16.43
CA ARG A 323 -11.77 -1.09 -15.71
C ARG A 323 -11.10 0.27 -15.73
N ILE A 324 -9.76 0.32 -15.63
CA ILE A 324 -8.99 1.56 -15.76
C ILE A 324 -9.14 2.08 -17.19
N MET A 325 -8.91 1.23 -18.20
CA MET A 325 -9.03 1.60 -19.61
C MET A 325 -10.44 2.07 -19.98
N ASP A 326 -11.49 1.35 -19.55
CA ASP A 326 -12.89 1.70 -19.79
C ASP A 326 -13.25 3.08 -19.22
N LYS A 327 -12.64 3.48 -18.09
CA LYS A 327 -12.86 4.78 -17.47
C LYS A 327 -11.96 5.89 -18.02
N ALA A 328 -10.78 5.54 -18.50
CA ALA A 328 -9.71 6.49 -18.80
C ALA A 328 -9.54 6.80 -20.29
N LEU A 329 -10.03 5.93 -21.18
CA LEU A 329 -9.96 6.16 -22.62
C LEU A 329 -10.74 7.41 -23.02
N ALA A 330 -10.12 8.26 -23.84
CA ALA A 330 -10.77 9.46 -24.35
C ALA A 330 -11.87 9.15 -25.37
N ASP A 331 -11.70 8.05 -26.14
CA ASP A 331 -12.74 7.47 -26.99
C ASP A 331 -13.23 6.14 -26.39
N PRO A 332 -14.47 6.09 -25.87
CA PRO A 332 -15.04 4.87 -25.29
C PRO A 332 -15.21 3.71 -26.29
N LYS A 333 -15.15 3.97 -27.60
CA LYS A 333 -15.27 2.96 -28.66
C LYS A 333 -13.92 2.38 -29.09
N ALA A 334 -12.80 2.93 -28.60
CA ALA A 334 -11.47 2.46 -28.95
C ALA A 334 -11.20 1.05 -28.40
N VAL A 335 -10.58 0.20 -29.21
CA VAL A 335 -10.29 -1.19 -28.83
C VAL A 335 -8.98 -1.26 -28.03
N PRO A 336 -8.92 -1.95 -26.87
CA PRO A 336 -7.68 -2.16 -26.13
C PRO A 336 -6.58 -2.76 -27.02
N GLY A 337 -5.38 -2.18 -26.97
CA GLY A 337 -4.22 -2.59 -27.78
C GLY A 337 -4.10 -1.94 -29.18
N GLN A 338 -5.09 -1.18 -29.66
CA GLN A 338 -5.00 -0.44 -30.93
C GLN A 338 -3.80 0.53 -30.97
N TYR A 339 -3.45 1.10 -29.82
CA TYR A 339 -2.40 2.12 -29.69
C TYR A 339 -0.98 1.55 -29.55
N LYS A 340 -0.81 0.22 -29.52
CA LYS A 340 0.51 -0.43 -29.56
C LYS A 340 1.27 -0.20 -30.87
N LYS A 341 0.56 0.16 -31.94
CA LYS A 341 1.14 0.42 -33.27
C LYS A 341 1.46 1.89 -33.54
N LYS A 342 1.17 2.79 -32.59
CA LYS A 342 1.40 4.24 -32.71
C LYS A 342 2.37 4.71 -31.65
N ASN A 343 3.22 5.68 -31.97
CA ASN A 343 4.05 6.33 -30.96
C ASN A 343 3.14 7.11 -30.01
N CYS A 344 3.29 6.83 -28.72
CA CYS A 344 2.54 7.51 -27.67
C CYS A 344 3.50 8.21 -26.70
N PHE A 345 3.02 9.23 -26.01
CA PHE A 345 3.79 10.00 -25.03
C PHE A 345 3.01 10.14 -23.74
N LEU A 346 3.69 10.00 -22.61
CA LEU A 346 3.07 9.97 -21.28
C LEU A 346 3.44 11.23 -20.47
N GLY A 347 2.44 11.89 -19.92
CA GLY A 347 2.63 12.95 -18.93
C GLY A 347 2.05 12.57 -17.58
N ILE A 348 2.81 12.82 -16.52
CA ILE A 348 2.46 12.48 -15.15
C ILE A 348 2.57 13.74 -14.28
N ASP A 349 1.45 14.20 -13.73
CA ASP A 349 1.41 15.29 -12.75
C ASP A 349 1.25 14.72 -11.35
N LEU A 350 2.32 14.76 -10.54
CA LEU A 350 2.33 14.36 -9.14
C LEU A 350 2.01 15.56 -8.25
N GLY A 351 0.74 15.99 -8.30
CA GLY A 351 0.22 17.10 -7.50
C GLY A 351 0.03 16.75 -6.03
N SER A 352 -0.33 17.72 -5.18
CA SER A 352 -0.51 17.51 -3.74
C SER A 352 -1.70 16.61 -3.38
N SER A 353 -2.86 16.84 -3.99
CA SER A 353 -4.07 16.05 -3.71
C SER A 353 -4.23 14.83 -4.62
N TYR A 354 -3.94 14.99 -5.92
CA TYR A 354 -4.13 13.96 -6.94
C TYR A 354 -2.95 13.86 -7.90
N SER A 355 -2.56 12.63 -8.21
CA SER A 355 -1.68 12.27 -9.32
C SER A 355 -2.51 12.09 -10.59
N LYS A 356 -2.14 12.73 -11.69
CA LYS A 356 -2.84 12.61 -12.99
C LYS A 356 -1.92 12.08 -14.07
N PHE A 357 -2.49 11.29 -14.97
CA PHE A 357 -1.83 10.62 -16.07
C PHE A 357 -2.52 11.00 -17.36
N CYS A 358 -1.76 11.38 -18.37
CA CYS A 358 -2.26 11.63 -19.71
C CYS A 358 -1.37 10.95 -20.75
N VAL A 359 -1.97 10.15 -21.65
CA VAL A 359 -1.28 9.60 -22.81
C VAL A 359 -1.79 10.29 -24.07
N ILE A 360 -0.87 10.74 -24.92
CA ILE A 360 -1.16 11.37 -26.21
C ILE A 360 -0.53 10.59 -27.36
N ASP A 361 -1.06 10.73 -28.58
CA ASP A 361 -0.40 10.28 -29.81
C ASP A 361 0.58 11.32 -30.37
N ASP A 362 1.18 11.01 -31.51
CA ASP A 362 2.12 11.84 -32.27
C ASP A 362 1.53 13.13 -32.84
N GLN A 363 0.20 13.25 -32.84
CA GLN A 363 -0.52 14.46 -33.25
C GLN A 363 -0.96 15.31 -32.05
N GLY A 364 -0.61 14.90 -30.83
CA GLY A 364 -1.04 15.55 -29.59
C GLY A 364 -2.48 15.23 -29.19
N THR A 365 -3.12 14.24 -29.82
CA THR A 365 -4.47 13.82 -29.43
C THR A 365 -4.40 13.03 -28.13
N ALA A 366 -5.13 13.48 -27.10
CA ALA A 366 -5.19 12.76 -25.83
C ALA A 366 -6.01 11.48 -25.95
N LEU A 367 -5.34 10.33 -25.77
CA LEU A 367 -5.91 8.98 -25.86
C LEU A 367 -6.39 8.45 -24.51
N PHE A 368 -5.74 8.87 -23.42
CA PHE A 368 -5.98 8.38 -22.06
C PHE A 368 -5.85 9.53 -21.06
N ARG A 369 -6.77 9.59 -20.09
CA ARG A 369 -6.73 10.51 -18.94
C ARG A 369 -7.22 9.78 -17.69
N TYR A 370 -6.39 9.73 -16.65
CA TYR A 370 -6.76 9.09 -15.40
C TYR A 370 -6.13 9.78 -14.20
N PHE A 371 -6.75 9.70 -13.02
CA PHE A 371 -6.22 10.30 -11.80
C PHE A 371 -6.47 9.42 -10.58
N LEU A 372 -5.62 9.59 -9.56
CA LEU A 372 -5.73 8.93 -8.26
C LEU A 372 -5.21 9.84 -7.14
N PRO A 373 -5.67 9.68 -5.89
CA PRO A 373 -5.16 10.47 -4.77
C PRO A 373 -3.65 10.28 -4.57
N THR A 374 -2.88 11.38 -4.46
CA THR A 374 -1.40 11.34 -4.39
C THR A 374 -0.92 10.67 -3.11
N MET A 375 -1.49 11.04 -1.97
CA MET A 375 -1.13 10.54 -0.64
C MET A 375 -1.78 9.18 -0.30
N SER A 376 -2.31 8.46 -1.28
CA SER A 376 -2.79 7.10 -1.02
C SER A 376 -1.58 6.20 -0.70
N ASN A 377 -1.61 5.52 0.45
CA ASN A 377 -0.68 4.41 0.76
C ASN A 377 -0.81 3.24 -0.23
N ASP A 378 -1.67 3.35 -1.23
CA ASP A 378 -1.92 2.40 -2.29
C ASP A 378 -0.91 2.57 -3.43
N LYS A 379 0.36 2.22 -3.14
CA LYS A 379 1.39 2.06 -4.19
C LYS A 379 0.95 1.08 -5.29
N GLN A 380 -0.02 0.20 -5.01
CA GLN A 380 -0.54 -0.75 -5.99
C GLN A 380 -1.45 -0.06 -7.01
N ALA A 381 -2.29 0.91 -6.62
CA ALA A 381 -3.12 1.67 -7.56
C ALA A 381 -2.27 2.40 -8.61
N PHE A 382 -1.19 3.06 -8.17
CA PHE A 382 -0.25 3.70 -9.10
C PHE A 382 0.36 2.68 -10.08
N LYS A 383 0.84 1.54 -9.56
CA LYS A 383 1.40 0.45 -10.38
C LYS A 383 0.38 -0.11 -11.37
N ASN A 384 -0.88 -0.26 -10.96
CA ASN A 384 -1.95 -0.75 -11.83
C ASN A 384 -2.22 0.21 -13.00
N VAL A 385 -2.17 1.53 -12.77
CA VAL A 385 -2.31 2.53 -13.83
C VAL A 385 -1.13 2.49 -14.79
N MET A 386 0.10 2.45 -14.28
CA MET A 386 1.30 2.30 -15.12
C MET A 386 1.28 0.99 -15.92
N GLN A 387 0.84 -0.11 -15.30
CA GLN A 387 0.66 -1.37 -16.00
C GLN A 387 -0.40 -1.27 -17.10
N ALA A 388 -1.54 -0.63 -16.83
CA ALA A 388 -2.58 -0.41 -17.83
C ALA A 388 -2.04 0.40 -19.02
N ILE A 389 -1.26 1.45 -18.75
CA ILE A 389 -0.64 2.28 -19.78
C ILE A 389 0.37 1.45 -20.61
N ASN A 390 1.35 0.81 -19.96
CA ASN A 390 2.41 0.04 -20.64
C ASN A 390 1.86 -1.17 -21.41
N SER A 391 0.74 -1.74 -20.96
CA SER A 391 0.09 -2.87 -21.64
C SER A 391 -0.69 -2.46 -22.88
N ASN A 392 -1.12 -1.21 -23.02
CA ASN A 392 -2.03 -0.76 -24.08
C ASN A 392 -1.44 0.29 -25.05
N PHE A 393 -0.43 1.04 -24.61
CA PHE A 393 0.18 2.12 -25.38
C PHE A 393 1.66 1.84 -25.63
N ASN A 394 2.14 2.21 -26.82
CA ASN A 394 3.57 2.17 -27.13
C ASN A 394 4.22 3.52 -26.76
N VAL A 395 4.43 3.71 -25.45
CA VAL A 395 4.99 4.96 -24.89
C VAL A 395 6.48 5.07 -25.25
N GLN A 396 6.82 6.07 -26.07
CA GLN A 396 8.19 6.34 -26.51
C GLN A 396 8.96 7.22 -25.55
N LYS A 397 8.26 8.13 -24.87
CA LYS A 397 8.86 9.06 -23.90
C LYS A 397 7.82 9.54 -22.90
N SER A 398 8.29 9.83 -21.69
CA SER A 398 7.47 10.24 -20.56
C SER A 398 8.03 11.48 -19.85
N CYS A 399 7.14 12.31 -19.30
CA CYS A 399 7.51 13.48 -18.53
C CYS A 399 6.76 13.53 -17.19
N ALA A 400 7.50 13.67 -16.09
CA ALA A 400 6.94 13.92 -14.77
C ALA A 400 6.96 15.42 -14.40
N THR A 401 5.94 15.86 -13.67
CA THR A 401 5.78 17.20 -13.13
C THR A 401 5.12 17.16 -11.74
N GLY A 402 4.94 18.30 -11.10
CA GLY A 402 4.41 18.41 -9.74
C GLY A 402 5.48 18.37 -8.65
N TYR A 403 5.03 18.38 -7.39
CA TYR A 403 5.87 18.30 -6.19
C TYR A 403 6.68 16.98 -6.16
N GLY A 404 6.04 15.88 -6.55
CA GLY A 404 6.64 14.55 -6.52
C GLY A 404 7.60 14.24 -7.68
N ARG A 405 7.77 15.13 -8.67
CA ARG A 405 8.45 14.82 -9.94
C ARG A 405 9.87 14.26 -9.80
N LYS A 406 10.62 14.70 -8.78
CA LYS A 406 12.00 14.22 -8.52
C LYS A 406 12.04 12.83 -7.88
N HIS A 407 10.93 12.39 -7.30
CA HIS A 407 10.80 11.09 -6.64
C HIS A 407 10.23 10.01 -7.57
N PHE A 408 9.90 10.38 -8.81
CA PHE A 408 9.42 9.46 -9.82
C PHE A 408 10.58 9.07 -10.76
N ILE A 409 11.27 7.99 -10.39
CA ILE A 409 12.49 7.53 -11.08
C ILE A 409 12.17 6.96 -12.47
N ASP A 410 10.91 6.54 -12.71
CA ASP A 410 10.50 5.87 -13.94
C ASP A 410 10.16 6.83 -15.11
N SER A 411 10.30 8.16 -14.96
CA SER A 411 10.08 9.12 -16.07
C SER A 411 11.37 9.51 -16.79
N ASP A 412 11.30 9.64 -18.12
CA ASP A 412 12.46 9.99 -18.95
C ASP A 412 12.93 11.44 -18.74
N ILE A 413 11.97 12.37 -18.54
CA ILE A 413 12.26 13.77 -18.24
C ILE A 413 11.41 14.30 -17.10
N ALA A 414 11.92 15.32 -16.42
CA ALA A 414 11.16 16.09 -15.43
C ALA A 414 11.11 17.57 -15.83
N ARG A 415 9.93 18.18 -15.69
CA ARG A 415 9.68 19.62 -15.96
C ARG A 415 8.84 20.21 -14.83
N THR A 416 8.85 21.54 -14.72
CA THR A 416 8.03 22.22 -13.69
C THR A 416 6.56 22.26 -14.13
N GLU A 417 5.64 22.37 -13.17
CA GLU A 417 4.21 22.55 -13.46
C GLU A 417 3.96 23.78 -14.32
N ILE A 418 4.77 24.83 -14.14
CA ILE A 418 4.68 26.08 -14.89
C ILE A 418 4.96 25.83 -16.39
N ASN A 419 6.05 25.12 -16.70
CA ASN A 419 6.38 24.78 -18.09
C ASN A 419 5.34 23.84 -18.71
N CYS A 420 4.87 22.85 -17.95
CA CYS A 420 3.87 21.91 -18.43
C CYS A 420 2.50 22.59 -18.64
N ALA A 421 2.07 23.47 -17.75
CA ALA A 421 0.85 24.26 -17.93
C ALA A 421 0.92 25.13 -19.19
N ALA A 422 2.04 25.84 -19.40
CA ALA A 422 2.28 26.61 -20.61
C ALA A 422 2.21 25.74 -21.88
N ALA A 423 2.89 24.59 -21.89
CA ALA A 423 2.86 23.67 -23.02
C ALA A 423 1.45 23.12 -23.31
N GLY A 424 0.70 22.75 -22.26
CA GLY A 424 -0.63 22.19 -22.39
C GLY A 424 -1.64 23.19 -22.94
N VAL A 425 -1.65 24.43 -22.44
CA VAL A 425 -2.53 25.50 -22.96
C VAL A 425 -2.11 25.93 -24.36
N SER A 426 -0.80 26.00 -24.63
CA SER A 426 -0.27 26.43 -25.92
C SER A 426 -0.54 25.46 -27.07
N PHE A 427 -1.00 24.24 -26.78
CA PHE A 427 -1.50 23.35 -27.81
C PHE A 427 -2.83 23.84 -28.39
N SER A 428 -3.74 24.34 -27.54
CA SER A 428 -5.07 24.81 -27.96
C SER A 428 -5.14 26.31 -28.25
N LEU A 429 -4.28 27.11 -27.62
CA LEU A 429 -4.25 28.57 -27.79
C LEU A 429 -2.80 29.03 -27.94
N LYS A 430 -2.39 29.35 -29.17
CA LYS A 430 -1.05 29.88 -29.49
C LYS A 430 -0.92 31.37 -29.17
N GLY A 431 0.31 31.80 -28.89
CA GLY A 431 0.64 33.22 -28.70
C GLY A 431 0.48 33.72 -27.27
N GLU A 432 0.45 35.03 -27.10
CA GLU A 432 0.40 35.67 -25.79
C GLU A 432 -0.81 35.25 -24.95
N LYS A 433 -0.57 34.77 -23.72
CA LYS A 433 -1.66 34.38 -22.79
C LYS A 433 -1.28 34.50 -21.32
N ASN A 434 -2.29 34.69 -20.48
CA ASN A 434 -2.23 34.48 -19.05
C ASN A 434 -2.86 33.11 -18.72
N ILE A 435 -2.23 32.33 -17.85
CA ILE A 435 -2.77 31.06 -17.36
C ILE A 435 -2.93 31.19 -15.85
N ILE A 436 -4.10 30.83 -15.34
CA ILE A 436 -4.35 30.74 -13.91
C ILE A 436 -4.65 29.29 -13.57
N ASP A 437 -3.75 28.64 -12.84
CA ASP A 437 -3.89 27.30 -12.32
C ASP A 437 -4.39 27.36 -10.87
N ILE A 438 -5.62 26.89 -10.63
CA ILE A 438 -6.21 26.83 -9.29
C ILE A 438 -6.16 25.38 -8.81
N GLY A 439 -5.09 25.08 -8.07
CA GLY A 439 -4.75 23.76 -7.56
C GLY A 439 -5.38 23.42 -6.21
N GLY A 440 -4.95 22.27 -5.67
CA GLY A 440 -5.40 21.78 -4.37
C GLY A 440 -4.82 22.57 -3.20
N GLU A 441 -3.56 22.99 -3.28
CA GLU A 441 -2.84 23.68 -2.20
C GLU A 441 -2.25 25.03 -2.60
N ASP A 442 -2.15 25.31 -3.91
CA ASP A 442 -1.55 26.53 -4.42
C ASP A 442 -2.37 27.09 -5.60
N ILE A 443 -2.08 28.35 -5.92
CA ILE A 443 -2.54 29.00 -7.14
C ILE A 443 -1.31 29.55 -7.88
N LYS A 444 -1.25 29.29 -9.19
CA LYS A 444 -0.19 29.77 -10.07
C LYS A 444 -0.77 30.67 -11.14
N VAL A 445 -0.11 31.79 -11.41
CA VAL A 445 -0.42 32.69 -12.53
C VAL A 445 0.81 32.78 -13.43
N ILE A 446 0.64 32.42 -14.69
CA ILE A 446 1.74 32.22 -15.64
C ILE A 446 1.48 33.12 -16.85
N ARG A 447 2.46 33.94 -17.19
CA ARG A 447 2.47 34.77 -18.40
C ARG A 447 3.32 34.10 -19.47
N CYS A 448 2.72 33.79 -20.59
CA CYS A 448 3.44 33.32 -21.78
C CYS A 448 3.51 34.42 -22.84
N ASP A 449 4.63 34.53 -23.53
CA ASP A 449 4.82 35.45 -24.66
C ASP A 449 4.21 34.93 -25.97
N LYS A 450 4.47 35.65 -27.08
CA LYS A 450 3.98 35.32 -28.43
C LYS A 450 4.53 34.01 -28.98
N ASP A 451 5.64 33.52 -28.42
CA ASP A 451 6.32 32.29 -28.83
C ASP A 451 6.02 31.14 -27.86
N ASP A 452 4.91 31.25 -27.10
CA ASP A 452 4.45 30.28 -26.09
C ASP A 452 5.42 30.06 -24.92
N THR A 453 6.42 30.92 -24.76
CA THR A 453 7.46 30.77 -23.72
C THR A 453 7.03 31.46 -22.43
N VAL A 454 7.32 30.83 -21.29
CA VAL A 454 7.04 31.40 -19.96
C VAL A 454 7.94 32.62 -19.73
N GLN A 455 7.34 33.81 -19.73
CA GLN A 455 8.03 35.07 -19.49
C GLN A 455 8.11 35.38 -18.00
N ASN A 456 7.02 35.19 -17.27
CA ASN A 456 6.93 35.46 -15.84
C ASN A 456 5.89 34.55 -15.19
N PHE A 457 6.03 34.32 -13.88
CA PHE A 457 5.03 33.61 -13.10
C PHE A 457 4.94 34.16 -11.67
N TYR A 458 3.76 34.03 -11.09
CA TYR A 458 3.47 34.30 -9.69
C TYR A 458 2.86 33.04 -9.08
N MET A 459 3.28 32.70 -7.85
CA MET A 459 2.76 31.55 -7.12
C MET A 459 2.45 31.99 -5.69
N ASN A 460 1.29 31.56 -5.18
CA ASN A 460 0.93 31.77 -3.79
C ASN A 460 0.95 30.43 -3.06
N ASP A 461 2.04 30.18 -2.35
CA ASP A 461 2.44 28.90 -1.74
C ASP A 461 2.21 28.84 -0.22
N LYS A 462 1.92 29.98 0.44
CA LYS A 462 1.88 30.07 1.92
C LYS A 462 0.51 30.32 2.51
N CYS A 463 -0.56 30.28 1.72
CA CYS A 463 -1.88 30.53 2.25
C CYS A 463 -2.94 29.77 1.47
N ALA A 464 -3.49 28.73 2.10
CA ALA A 464 -4.49 27.83 1.55
C ALA A 464 -5.78 28.53 1.06
N SER A 465 -6.06 29.77 1.48
CA SER A 465 -7.26 30.51 1.09
C SER A 465 -7.39 30.63 -0.43
N GLY A 466 -8.46 30.09 -1.01
CA GLY A 466 -8.69 30.08 -2.46
C GLY A 466 -8.25 28.84 -3.23
N THR A 467 -7.76 27.81 -2.53
CA THR A 467 -7.36 26.52 -3.11
C THR A 467 -8.41 25.44 -2.83
N GLY A 468 -8.23 24.26 -3.43
CA GLY A 468 -9.12 23.11 -3.17
C GLY A 468 -9.20 22.70 -1.70
N ALA A 469 -8.08 22.77 -0.97
CA ALA A 469 -8.02 22.45 0.46
C ALA A 469 -8.90 23.40 1.29
N PHE A 470 -8.85 24.70 1.00
CA PHE A 470 -9.72 25.68 1.65
C PHE A 470 -11.20 25.44 1.36
N LEU A 471 -11.55 25.16 0.09
CA LEU A 471 -12.93 24.83 -0.27
C LEU A 471 -13.43 23.59 0.47
N SER A 472 -12.60 22.55 0.58
CA SER A 472 -12.95 21.31 1.27
C SER A 472 -13.20 21.53 2.77
N GLU A 473 -12.27 22.20 3.46
CA GLU A 473 -12.39 22.44 4.90
C GLU A 473 -13.59 23.34 5.25
N ILE A 474 -13.87 24.35 4.43
CA ILE A 474 -14.96 25.28 4.69
C ILE A 474 -16.31 24.66 4.33
N ALA A 475 -16.41 23.93 3.22
CA ALA A 475 -17.63 23.24 2.84
C ALA A 475 -18.03 22.21 3.89
N GLU A 476 -17.08 21.42 4.40
CA GLU A 476 -17.30 20.48 5.50
C GLU A 476 -17.86 21.20 6.74
N ARG A 477 -17.22 22.30 7.15
CA ARG A 477 -17.67 23.06 8.32
C ARG A 477 -19.07 23.65 8.15
N ALA A 478 -19.42 24.03 6.92
CA ALA A 478 -20.73 24.56 6.56
C ALA A 478 -21.80 23.47 6.37
N GLY A 479 -21.45 22.18 6.45
CA GLY A 479 -22.36 21.08 6.12
C GLY A 479 -22.77 21.06 4.65
N ILE A 480 -21.91 21.59 3.76
CA ILE A 480 -22.15 21.69 2.32
C ILE A 480 -21.39 20.58 1.60
N ASN A 481 -22.09 19.85 0.74
CA ASN A 481 -21.44 18.94 -0.19
C ASN A 481 -20.64 19.78 -1.22
N ILE A 482 -19.31 19.66 -1.18
CA ILE A 482 -18.41 20.43 -2.05
C ILE A 482 -18.75 20.25 -3.54
N GLY A 483 -19.19 19.07 -3.97
CA GLY A 483 -19.54 18.81 -5.37
C GLY A 483 -20.76 19.59 -5.86
N GLU A 484 -21.65 20.01 -4.95
CA GLU A 484 -22.88 20.76 -5.25
C GLU A 484 -22.69 22.26 -5.05
N MET A 485 -21.62 22.67 -4.35
CA MET A 485 -21.37 24.04 -3.94
C MET A 485 -21.39 25.04 -5.10
N SER A 486 -20.89 24.65 -6.28
CA SER A 486 -20.86 25.54 -7.45
C SER A 486 -22.26 25.85 -8.00
N ALA A 487 -23.15 24.86 -7.96
CA ALA A 487 -24.53 25.05 -8.40
C ALA A 487 -25.31 25.87 -7.36
N MET A 488 -25.10 25.59 -6.07
CA MET A 488 -25.69 26.36 -4.97
C MET A 488 -25.29 27.84 -5.02
N ALA A 489 -24.00 28.12 -5.19
CA ALA A 489 -23.50 29.50 -5.27
C ALA A 489 -24.12 30.29 -6.43
N ALA A 490 -24.43 29.64 -7.56
CA ALA A 490 -25.02 30.26 -8.73
C ALA A 490 -26.49 30.68 -8.53
N LEU A 491 -27.19 30.11 -7.53
CA LEU A 491 -28.58 30.45 -7.20
C LEU A 491 -28.69 31.69 -6.30
N SER A 492 -27.59 32.11 -5.68
CA SER A 492 -27.57 33.25 -4.77
C SER A 492 -27.26 34.56 -5.50
N THR A 493 -27.85 35.66 -5.04
CA THR A 493 -27.50 37.04 -5.42
C THR A 493 -26.74 37.77 -4.30
N TYR A 494 -26.49 37.09 -3.18
CA TYR A 494 -25.96 37.67 -1.95
C TYR A 494 -24.46 37.97 -2.06
N SER A 495 -24.03 39.14 -1.61
CA SER A 495 -22.68 39.68 -1.88
C SER A 495 -21.73 39.73 -0.67
N LYS A 496 -22.15 39.20 0.49
CA LYS A 496 -21.31 39.18 1.69
C LYS A 496 -20.09 38.28 1.46
N GLU A 497 -18.91 38.75 1.85
CA GLU A 497 -17.64 38.01 1.72
C GLU A 497 -17.10 37.59 3.08
N LEU A 498 -16.26 36.55 3.10
CA LEU A 498 -15.48 36.20 4.29
C LEU A 498 -14.37 37.23 4.50
N ASN A 499 -14.35 37.85 5.68
CA ASN A 499 -13.33 38.81 6.08
C ASN A 499 -12.03 38.10 6.50
N SER A 500 -12.12 36.84 6.94
CA SER A 500 -11.01 36.08 7.51
C SER A 500 -10.29 35.22 6.46
N PHE A 501 -9.00 35.47 6.26
CA PHE A 501 -8.16 34.71 5.29
C PHE A 501 -7.55 33.43 5.86
N CYS A 502 -7.36 33.36 7.18
CA CYS A 502 -6.88 32.15 7.85
C CYS A 502 -8.02 31.15 7.92
N THR A 503 -7.80 29.90 7.48
CA THR A 503 -8.82 28.85 7.51
C THR A 503 -9.40 28.64 8.91
N VAL A 504 -8.60 28.84 9.96
CA VAL A 504 -9.04 28.78 11.37
C VAL A 504 -10.10 29.85 11.68
N PHE A 505 -9.87 31.10 11.26
CA PHE A 505 -10.81 32.19 11.50
C PHE A 505 -12.01 32.14 10.55
N ALA A 506 -11.80 31.73 9.30
CA ALA A 506 -12.86 31.52 8.32
C ALA A 506 -13.89 30.47 8.82
N LYS A 507 -13.45 29.41 9.51
CA LYS A 507 -14.35 28.43 10.14
C LYS A 507 -15.26 29.07 11.19
N THR A 508 -14.74 29.99 12.00
CA THR A 508 -15.55 30.70 13.01
C THR A 508 -16.56 31.64 12.35
N GLU A 509 -16.14 32.37 11.32
CA GLU A 509 -17.01 33.30 10.59
C GLU A 509 -18.17 32.57 9.88
N ILE A 510 -17.88 31.41 9.28
CA ILE A 510 -18.89 30.54 8.66
C ILE A 510 -19.89 30.03 9.70
N MET A 511 -19.44 29.63 10.89
CA MET A 511 -20.35 29.23 11.96
C MET A 511 -21.27 30.37 12.38
N ASN A 512 -20.75 31.60 12.45
CA ASN A 512 -21.57 32.77 12.76
C ASN A 512 -22.64 33.00 11.68
N TRP A 513 -22.30 32.89 10.38
CA TRP A 513 -23.28 33.01 9.30
C TRP A 513 -24.38 31.95 9.40
N ILE A 514 -24.03 30.73 9.80
CA ILE A 514 -25.00 29.65 10.04
C ILE A 514 -25.91 30.00 11.23
N PHE A 515 -25.36 30.50 12.34
CA PHE A 515 -26.15 30.94 13.49
C PHE A 515 -27.03 32.15 13.19
N GLU A 516 -26.60 33.02 12.27
CA GLU A 516 -27.38 34.15 11.74
C GLU A 516 -28.48 33.70 10.75
N GLY A 517 -28.59 32.40 10.45
CA GLY A 517 -29.64 31.84 9.60
C GLY A 517 -29.40 32.03 8.10
N MET A 518 -28.15 32.25 7.68
CA MET A 518 -27.81 32.42 6.27
C MET A 518 -28.02 31.12 5.47
N SER A 519 -28.56 31.25 4.26
CA SER A 519 -28.81 30.09 3.39
C SER A 519 -27.51 29.45 2.92
N ARG A 520 -27.58 28.18 2.50
CA ARG A 520 -26.40 27.44 2.02
C ARG A 520 -25.90 28.02 0.69
N GLU A 521 -26.81 28.54 -0.13
CA GLU A 521 -26.56 29.22 -1.39
C GLU A 521 -25.75 30.51 -1.15
N ASP A 522 -26.17 31.32 -0.18
CA ASP A 522 -25.50 32.57 0.18
C ASP A 522 -24.11 32.32 0.79
N ILE A 523 -24.00 31.33 1.67
CA ILE A 523 -22.70 30.91 2.23
C ILE A 523 -21.77 30.46 1.11
N SER A 524 -22.26 29.62 0.19
CA SER A 524 -21.48 29.10 -0.95
C SER A 524 -20.95 30.23 -1.84
N ARG A 525 -21.82 31.18 -2.19
CA ARG A 525 -21.44 32.35 -3.00
C ARG A 525 -20.47 33.25 -2.26
N GLY A 526 -20.69 33.52 -0.97
CA GLY A 526 -19.80 34.35 -0.15
C GLY A 526 -18.38 33.79 -0.02
N ILE A 527 -18.25 32.45 0.05
CA ILE A 527 -16.95 31.77 0.00
C ILE A 527 -16.25 32.04 -1.34
N TYR A 528 -16.96 31.90 -2.47
CA TYR A 528 -16.37 32.16 -3.80
C TYR A 528 -15.98 33.62 -4.01
N ILE A 529 -16.76 34.58 -3.51
CA ILE A 529 -16.39 36.01 -3.55
C ILE A 529 -15.06 36.22 -2.82
N SER A 530 -14.87 35.60 -1.66
CA SER A 530 -13.61 35.68 -0.91
C SER A 530 -12.41 35.19 -1.74
N ILE A 531 -12.58 34.08 -2.47
CA ILE A 531 -11.57 33.57 -3.41
C ILE A 531 -11.30 34.57 -4.54
N CYS A 532 -12.36 35.12 -5.14
CA CYS A 532 -12.23 36.07 -6.25
C CYS A 532 -11.56 37.38 -5.82
N ASN A 533 -11.86 37.90 -4.62
CA ASN A 533 -11.20 39.08 -4.06
C ASN A 533 -9.71 38.88 -3.88
N ARG A 534 -9.31 37.68 -3.51
CA ARG A 534 -7.89 37.31 -3.40
C ARG A 534 -7.21 37.31 -4.76
N MET A 535 -7.85 36.68 -5.73
CA MET A 535 -7.37 36.64 -7.11
C MET A 535 -7.33 38.02 -7.76
N GLY A 536 -8.23 38.93 -7.37
CA GLY A 536 -8.26 40.33 -7.79
C GLY A 536 -6.97 41.11 -7.51
N LYS A 537 -6.14 40.64 -6.58
CA LYS A 537 -4.84 41.27 -6.24
C LYS A 537 -3.70 40.79 -7.15
N VAL A 538 -3.91 39.74 -7.94
CA VAL A 538 -2.90 39.22 -8.85
C VAL A 538 -2.85 40.07 -10.12
N ARG A 539 -1.64 40.51 -10.49
CA ARG A 539 -1.44 41.29 -11.71
C ARG A 539 -1.50 40.37 -12.93
N LEU A 540 -2.41 40.69 -13.84
CA LEU A 540 -2.55 40.04 -15.14
C LEU A 540 -2.39 41.10 -16.23
N ASP A 541 -1.69 40.77 -17.31
CA ASP A 541 -1.47 41.72 -18.39
C ASP A 541 -2.79 42.09 -19.08
N PRO A 542 -3.08 43.40 -19.27
CA PRO A 542 -4.28 43.84 -19.98
C PRO A 542 -4.27 43.42 -21.45
N GLY A 543 -5.45 43.10 -22.00
CA GLY A 543 -5.61 42.75 -23.42
C GLY A 543 -5.09 41.36 -23.82
N VAL A 544 -4.53 40.60 -22.88
CA VAL A 544 -4.00 39.26 -23.11
C VAL A 544 -5.03 38.22 -22.68
N PRO A 545 -5.38 37.24 -23.55
CA PRO A 545 -6.31 36.15 -23.22
C PRO A 545 -5.95 35.45 -21.91
N THR A 546 -6.95 35.16 -21.07
CA THR A 546 -6.73 34.49 -19.79
C THR A 546 -7.41 33.12 -19.76
N VAL A 547 -6.63 32.07 -19.49
CA VAL A 547 -7.09 30.67 -19.45
C VAL A 547 -7.05 30.15 -18.02
N LEU A 548 -8.14 29.55 -17.56
CA LEU A 548 -8.26 28.90 -16.26
C LEU A 548 -8.02 27.40 -16.39
N ILE A 549 -7.17 26.86 -15.53
CA ILE A 549 -6.86 25.43 -15.42
C ILE A 549 -6.87 24.98 -13.95
N GLY A 550 -6.69 23.68 -13.71
CA GLY A 550 -6.58 23.11 -12.37
C GLY A 550 -7.83 22.35 -11.92
N GLY A 551 -7.71 21.65 -10.79
CA GLY A 551 -8.77 20.80 -10.26
C GLY A 551 -9.95 21.60 -9.70
N VAL A 552 -9.71 22.77 -9.12
CA VAL A 552 -10.78 23.60 -8.55
C VAL A 552 -11.71 24.08 -9.64
N ILE A 553 -11.19 24.68 -10.72
CA ILE A 553 -12.03 25.21 -11.79
C ILE A 553 -12.77 24.10 -12.56
N ALA A 554 -12.24 22.87 -12.56
CA ALA A 554 -12.90 21.70 -13.13
C ALA A 554 -14.21 21.34 -12.44
N HIS A 555 -14.27 21.51 -11.11
CA HIS A 555 -15.41 21.12 -10.28
C HIS A 555 -16.24 22.31 -9.77
N HIS A 556 -15.68 23.53 -9.87
CA HIS A 556 -16.30 24.76 -9.41
C HIS A 556 -16.37 25.82 -10.52
N PRO A 557 -17.03 25.53 -11.66
CA PRO A 557 -17.01 26.39 -12.83
C PRO A 557 -17.64 27.77 -12.60
N TYR A 558 -18.53 27.93 -11.61
CA TYR A 558 -19.12 29.24 -11.29
C TYR A 558 -18.05 30.26 -10.81
N LEU A 559 -16.89 29.80 -10.33
CA LEU A 559 -15.76 30.68 -10.05
C LEU A 559 -15.28 31.46 -11.29
N LYS A 560 -15.42 30.90 -12.50
CA LYS A 560 -15.07 31.62 -13.74
C LYS A 560 -15.91 32.89 -13.86
N GLU A 561 -17.23 32.79 -13.67
CA GLU A 561 -18.14 33.93 -13.82
C GLU A 561 -17.80 35.06 -12.82
N LEU A 562 -17.58 34.69 -11.55
CA LEU A 562 -17.21 35.66 -10.51
C LEU A 562 -15.81 36.25 -10.72
N LEU A 563 -14.84 35.46 -11.20
CA LEU A 563 -13.51 35.95 -11.54
C LEU A 563 -13.54 36.90 -12.73
N SER A 564 -14.29 36.57 -13.78
CA SER A 564 -14.47 37.41 -14.96
C SER A 564 -15.09 38.76 -14.59
N GLU A 565 -16.12 38.75 -13.75
CA GLU A 565 -16.76 39.96 -13.22
C GLU A 565 -15.75 40.79 -12.40
N LYS A 566 -15.07 40.16 -11.43
CA LYS A 566 -14.14 40.84 -10.53
C LYS A 566 -12.96 41.47 -11.26
N LEU A 567 -12.40 40.76 -12.23
CA LEU A 567 -11.23 41.17 -13.00
C LEU A 567 -11.58 41.96 -14.28
N LYS A 568 -12.88 42.17 -14.54
CA LYS A 568 -13.43 42.86 -15.71
C LYS A 568 -12.82 42.39 -17.03
N ARG A 569 -12.75 41.06 -17.19
CA ARG A 569 -12.15 40.42 -18.35
C ARG A 569 -12.87 39.12 -18.65
N ASP A 570 -12.92 38.77 -19.92
CA ASP A 570 -13.39 37.44 -20.28
C ASP A 570 -12.29 36.39 -20.04
N MET A 571 -12.70 35.22 -19.58
CA MET A 571 -11.80 34.14 -19.17
C MET A 571 -12.32 32.83 -19.74
N VAL A 572 -11.41 31.98 -20.20
CA VAL A 572 -11.75 30.70 -20.82
C VAL A 572 -11.29 29.57 -19.91
N ILE A 573 -12.16 28.60 -19.62
CA ILE A 573 -11.74 27.36 -18.95
C ILE A 573 -11.21 26.41 -20.03
N ALA A 574 -10.02 25.84 -19.81
CA ALA A 574 -9.49 24.81 -20.72
C ALA A 574 -10.44 23.61 -20.80
N ALA A 575 -10.47 22.89 -21.94
CA ALA A 575 -11.43 21.79 -22.15
C ALA A 575 -11.34 20.67 -21.09
N HIS A 576 -10.13 20.35 -20.61
CA HIS A 576 -9.88 19.41 -19.54
C HIS A 576 -8.97 20.04 -18.48
N PRO A 577 -9.51 20.96 -17.65
CA PRO A 577 -8.68 21.87 -16.85
C PRO A 577 -7.88 21.12 -15.79
N GLN A 578 -8.44 20.05 -15.20
CA GLN A 578 -7.74 19.20 -14.22
C GLN A 578 -6.54 18.43 -14.81
N PHE A 579 -6.57 18.13 -16.10
CA PHE A 579 -5.55 17.32 -16.78
C PHE A 579 -4.55 18.15 -17.59
N THR A 580 -4.76 19.47 -17.72
CA THR A 580 -3.99 20.34 -18.63
C THR A 580 -2.49 20.27 -18.36
N VAL A 581 -2.08 20.20 -17.09
CA VAL A 581 -0.67 20.09 -16.70
C VAL A 581 -0.08 18.74 -17.08
N SER A 582 -0.77 17.62 -16.79
CA SER A 582 -0.32 16.28 -17.22
C SER A 582 -0.29 16.14 -18.74
N TYR A 583 -1.23 16.77 -19.45
CA TYR A 583 -1.25 16.81 -20.90
C TYR A 583 -0.05 17.58 -21.46
N GLY A 584 0.25 18.76 -20.91
CA GLY A 584 1.42 19.53 -21.33
C GLY A 584 2.75 18.83 -21.02
N ALA A 585 2.83 18.04 -19.95
CA ALA A 585 3.98 17.16 -19.72
C ALA A 585 4.14 16.14 -20.87
N ALA A 586 3.04 15.53 -21.33
CA ALA A 586 3.07 14.60 -22.47
C ALA A 586 3.51 15.31 -23.78
N ILE A 587 3.07 16.55 -24.01
CA ILE A 587 3.50 17.39 -25.14
C ILE A 587 5.00 17.66 -25.10
N LEU A 588 5.56 17.96 -23.93
CA LEU A 588 7.00 18.16 -23.77
C LEU A 588 7.78 16.86 -23.98
N ALA A 589 7.25 15.71 -23.55
CA ALA A 589 7.85 14.41 -23.85
C ALA A 589 7.88 14.13 -25.36
N MET A 590 6.80 14.43 -26.08
CA MET A 590 6.74 14.34 -27.55
C MET A 590 7.75 15.26 -28.23
N ALA A 591 7.81 16.53 -27.81
CA ALA A 591 8.77 17.49 -28.35
C ALA A 591 10.23 17.05 -28.13
N GLU A 592 10.55 16.51 -26.95
CA GLU A 592 11.89 16.00 -26.62
C GLU A 592 12.24 14.72 -27.36
N TYR A 593 11.26 13.93 -27.80
CA TYR A 593 11.50 12.75 -28.64
C TYR A 593 11.78 13.16 -30.10
N ASN A 594 11.10 14.20 -30.60
CA ASN A 594 11.23 14.68 -31.97
C ASN A 594 12.45 15.60 -32.21
N LYS A 595 13.26 15.89 -31.17
CA LYS A 595 14.49 16.67 -31.35
C LYS A 595 15.49 15.88 -32.22
N PRO A 596 16.14 16.53 -33.21
CA PRO A 596 17.23 15.90 -33.96
C PRO A 596 18.31 15.40 -33.01
N LEU A 597 18.86 14.21 -33.26
CA LEU A 597 20.04 13.73 -32.55
C LEU A 597 21.20 14.72 -32.77
N PRO A 598 21.98 15.08 -31.73
CA PRO A 598 23.14 15.93 -31.91
C PRO A 598 24.12 15.27 -32.89
N GLU A 599 24.61 16.03 -33.88
CA GLU A 599 25.66 15.58 -34.78
C GLU A 599 26.89 15.16 -33.95
N ILE A 600 27.28 13.90 -34.07
CA ILE A 600 28.51 13.40 -33.47
C ILE A 600 29.66 14.00 -34.29
N ALA A 601 30.29 15.04 -33.77
CA ALA A 601 31.56 15.54 -34.32
C ALA A 601 32.61 14.42 -34.22
N VAL A 602 32.95 13.81 -35.36
CA VAL A 602 34.06 12.85 -35.46
C VAL A 602 35.35 13.64 -35.23
N PRO A 603 36.16 13.32 -34.20
CA PRO A 603 37.43 13.98 -34.00
C PRO A 603 38.34 13.73 -35.21
N GLU A 604 38.86 14.80 -35.82
CA GLU A 604 39.89 14.70 -36.85
C GLU A 604 41.07 13.90 -36.30
N ALA A 605 41.41 12.81 -36.99
CA ALA A 605 42.61 12.05 -36.71
C ALA A 605 43.82 12.97 -36.84
N GLN A 606 44.48 13.25 -35.73
CA GLN A 606 45.78 13.92 -35.71
C GLN A 606 46.76 13.06 -36.51
N LYS A 607 47.04 13.48 -37.74
CA LYS A 607 48.30 13.18 -38.40
C LYS A 607 49.36 14.04 -37.73
N ASN A 608 50.27 13.39 -37.00
CA ASN A 608 51.71 13.65 -37.02
C ASN A 608 52.44 12.53 -36.28
#